data_AF-A0A9P8ZRN1-F1
#
_entry.id   AF-A0A9P8ZRN1-F1
#
_cell.length_a   1.000
_cell.length_b   1.000
_cell.length_c   1.000
_cell.angle_alpha   90.00
_cell.angle_beta   90.00
_cell.angle_gamma   90.00
#
_symmetry.space_group_name_H-M   'P 1'
#
loop_
_entity.id
_entity.type
_entity.pdbx_description
1 polymer ?
#
loop_
_entity_poly.entity_id
_entity_poly.type
_entity_poly.pdbx_seq_one_letter_code
_entity_poly.pdbx_strand_id
1 'polypeptide(L)'
;DYYALLGVGRDASVTEVKAGYHRTLLTQHPDKNRAGSIDVSALKRAYATLSSVERRAEYDAAQRHLARQEGRGQRAAQEVSLDEFVEGPEGVWRFECRCGGRYTVTVDELERDVHFVACEGCSEMVFVGYEAVD
;
A
#
# COMPACT_ATOMS: atom_id res chain seq x y z
N ASP A 1 2.37 4.48 11.73
CA ASP A 1 1.74 3.75 12.84
C ASP A 1 1.96 4.51 14.16
N TYR A 2 0.90 4.78 14.92
CA TYR A 2 0.96 5.49 16.21
C TYR A 2 1.69 4.70 17.30
N TYR A 3 1.61 3.37 17.29
CA TYR A 3 2.33 2.54 18.27
C TYR A 3 3.84 2.62 18.04
N ALA A 4 4.27 2.51 16.78
CA ALA A 4 5.66 2.68 16.38
C ALA A 4 6.18 4.08 16.71
N LEU A 5 5.36 5.12 16.52
CA LEU A 5 5.73 6.50 16.80
C LEU A 5 6.02 6.74 18.30
N LEU A 6 5.31 6.05 19.19
CA LEU A 6 5.56 6.09 20.65
C LEU A 6 6.56 5.02 21.13
N GLY A 7 7.00 4.14 20.23
CA GLY A 7 7.89 3.02 20.55
C GLY A 7 7.29 2.06 21.56
N VAL A 8 6.01 1.69 21.38
CA VAL A 8 5.28 0.76 22.25
C VAL A 8 4.60 -0.34 21.43
N GLY A 9 4.30 -1.47 22.05
CA GLY A 9 3.54 -2.57 21.44
C GLY A 9 2.06 -2.26 21.27
N ARG A 10 1.37 -3.03 20.42
CA ARG A 10 -0.09 -2.92 20.22
C ARG A 10 -0.91 -3.41 21.40
N ASP A 11 -0.31 -4.19 22.28
CA ASP A 11 -0.81 -4.68 23.56
C ASP A 11 -0.51 -3.76 24.74
N ALA A 12 0.26 -2.67 24.51
CA ALA A 12 0.65 -1.74 25.55
C ALA A 12 -0.55 -1.16 26.30
N SER A 13 -0.46 -1.14 27.62
CA SER A 13 -1.40 -0.48 28.52
C SER A 13 -1.36 1.05 28.37
N VAL A 14 -2.38 1.75 28.89
CA VAL A 14 -2.44 3.22 28.86
C VAL A 14 -1.24 3.86 29.57
N THR A 15 -0.74 3.22 30.64
CA THR A 15 0.45 3.67 31.37
C THR A 15 1.72 3.55 30.52
N GLU A 16 1.88 2.46 29.78
CA GLU A 16 2.99 2.25 28.85
C GLU A 16 2.94 3.22 27.67
N VAL A 17 1.76 3.49 27.12
CA VAL A 17 1.53 4.51 26.08
C VAL A 17 1.96 5.89 26.57
N LYS A 18 1.60 6.25 27.81
CA LYS A 18 2.01 7.52 28.44
C LYS A 18 3.52 7.58 28.64
N ALA A 19 4.13 6.51 29.13
CA ALA A 19 5.58 6.45 29.32
C ALA A 19 6.34 6.58 27.98
N GLY A 20 5.84 5.91 26.93
CA GLY A 20 6.37 6.03 25.57
C GLY A 20 6.32 7.45 25.04
N TYR A 21 5.16 8.13 25.18
CA TYR A 21 5.02 9.53 24.79
C TYR A 21 6.03 10.46 25.49
N HIS A 22 6.19 10.35 26.80
CA HIS A 22 7.16 11.17 27.53
C HIS A 22 8.61 10.89 27.10
N ARG A 23 8.97 9.61 26.93
CA ARG A 23 10.31 9.21 26.47
C ARG A 23 10.60 9.81 25.09
N THR A 24 9.68 9.65 24.13
CA THR A 24 9.87 10.16 22.78
C THR A 24 9.96 11.70 22.77
N LEU A 25 9.13 12.39 23.56
CA LEU A 25 9.19 13.85 23.66
C LEU A 25 10.56 14.34 24.19
N LEU A 26 11.12 13.66 25.19
CA LEU A 26 12.43 14.00 25.76
C LEU A 26 13.59 13.75 24.79
N THR A 27 13.49 12.69 23.97
CA THR A 27 14.50 12.44 22.92
C THR A 27 14.49 13.48 21.81
N GLN A 28 13.36 14.16 21.61
CA GLN A 28 13.16 15.16 20.55
C GLN A 28 13.41 16.59 21.03
N HIS A 29 13.94 16.79 22.24
CA HIS A 29 14.28 18.12 22.72
C HIS A 29 15.34 18.76 21.80
N PRO A 30 15.16 20.03 21.35
CA PRO A 30 16.06 20.69 20.39
C PRO A 30 17.50 20.81 20.91
N ASP A 31 17.69 20.77 22.23
CA ASP A 31 19.00 20.74 22.87
C ASP A 31 19.76 19.41 22.67
N LYS A 32 19.04 18.32 22.39
CA LYS A 32 19.59 16.98 22.16
C LYS A 32 19.59 16.55 20.69
N ASN A 33 18.75 17.15 19.84
CA ASN A 33 18.58 16.74 18.44
C ASN A 33 18.78 17.92 17.46
N ARG A 34 19.99 18.07 16.91
CA ARG A 34 20.30 19.02 15.82
C ARG A 34 19.96 18.49 14.42
N ALA A 35 19.50 17.24 14.32
CA ALA A 35 19.19 16.58 13.06
C ALA A 35 17.81 15.90 13.15
N GLY A 36 16.80 16.52 12.55
CA GLY A 36 15.47 15.92 12.38
C GLY A 36 14.55 16.07 13.58
N SER A 37 13.75 17.13 13.61
CA SER A 37 12.61 17.25 14.51
C SER A 37 11.52 16.26 14.10
N ILE A 38 11.18 15.30 14.96
CA ILE A 38 9.91 14.58 14.81
C ILE A 38 8.77 15.59 14.97
N ASP A 39 7.72 15.46 14.15
CA ASP A 39 6.50 16.27 14.30
C ASP A 39 5.87 16.00 15.69
N VAL A 40 6.09 16.94 16.61
CA VAL A 40 5.52 16.90 17.97
C VAL A 40 4.00 16.84 17.92
N SER A 41 3.38 17.37 16.86
CA SER A 41 1.92 17.29 16.65
C SER A 41 1.50 15.85 16.39
N ALA A 42 2.27 15.09 15.63
CA ALA A 42 2.04 13.66 15.42
C ALA A 42 2.16 12.87 16.73
N LEU A 43 3.14 13.18 17.58
CA LEU A 43 3.29 12.55 18.90
C LEU A 43 2.08 12.84 19.81
N LYS A 44 1.62 14.09 19.84
CA LYS A 44 0.43 14.48 20.60
C LYS A 44 -0.83 13.76 20.09
N ARG A 45 -1.02 13.67 18.78
CA ARG A 45 -2.13 12.91 18.17
C ARG A 45 -2.07 11.44 18.54
N ALA A 46 -0.91 10.80 18.39
CA ALA A 46 -0.72 9.41 18.73
C ALA A 46 -1.07 9.13 20.20
N TYR A 47 -0.56 9.95 21.13
CA TYR A 47 -0.92 9.84 22.54
C TYR A 47 -2.43 10.02 22.77
N ALA A 48 -3.02 11.09 22.24
CA ALA A 48 -4.45 11.38 22.43
C ALA A 48 -5.39 10.32 21.85
N THR A 49 -4.96 9.59 20.82
CA THR A 49 -5.68 8.46 20.24
C THR A 49 -5.47 7.19 21.09
N LEU A 50 -4.22 6.83 21.40
CA LEU A 50 -3.89 5.56 22.05
C LEU A 50 -4.19 5.54 23.56
N SER A 51 -4.30 6.70 24.21
CA SER A 51 -4.62 6.79 25.64
C SER A 51 -6.11 6.64 25.94
N SER A 52 -7.00 6.74 24.94
CA SER A 52 -8.45 6.55 25.07
C SER A 52 -8.83 5.19 24.49
N VAL A 53 -9.57 4.39 25.25
CA VAL A 53 -10.01 3.06 24.83
C VAL A 53 -10.85 3.14 23.56
N GLU A 54 -11.80 4.07 23.50
CA GLU A 54 -12.70 4.28 22.37
C GLU A 54 -11.92 4.69 21.11
N ARG A 55 -11.10 5.74 21.22
CA ARG A 55 -10.31 6.25 20.08
C ARG A 55 -9.28 5.24 19.58
N ARG A 56 -8.69 4.45 20.49
CA ARG A 56 -7.79 3.36 20.14
C ARG A 56 -8.52 2.27 19.36
N ALA A 57 -9.72 1.90 19.81
CA ALA A 57 -10.53 0.91 19.10
C ALA A 57 -10.92 1.37 17.69
N GLU A 58 -11.33 2.63 17.53
CA GLU A 58 -11.62 3.25 16.23
C GLU A 58 -10.37 3.27 15.33
N TYR A 59 -9.24 3.70 15.88
CA TYR A 59 -7.97 3.72 15.17
C TYR A 59 -7.57 2.32 14.69
N ASP A 60 -7.60 1.32 15.58
CA ASP A 60 -7.26 -0.05 15.24
C ASP A 60 -8.23 -0.64 14.20
N ALA A 61 -9.51 -0.31 14.27
CA ALA A 61 -10.50 -0.72 13.28
C ALA A 61 -10.23 -0.10 11.90
N ALA A 62 -9.93 1.20 11.86
CA ALA A 62 -9.56 1.91 10.63
C ALA A 62 -8.28 1.32 10.02
N GLN A 63 -7.25 1.05 10.83
CA GLN A 63 -6.00 0.42 10.37
C GLN A 63 -6.25 -0.98 9.81
N ARG A 64 -7.10 -1.80 10.45
CA ARG A 64 -7.49 -3.12 9.90
C ARG A 64 -8.26 -2.99 8.58
N HIS A 65 -9.09 -1.97 8.43
CA HIS A 65 -9.83 -1.74 7.20
C HIS A 65 -8.90 -1.31 6.06
N LEU A 66 -7.97 -0.39 6.32
CA LEU A 66 -6.94 0.01 5.36
C LEU A 66 -6.07 -1.18 4.95
N ALA A 67 -5.58 -1.98 5.89
CA ALA A 67 -4.79 -3.18 5.56
C ALA A 67 -5.57 -4.18 4.69
N ARG A 68 -6.89 -4.32 4.89
CA ARG A 68 -7.76 -5.15 4.02
C ARG A 68 -7.94 -4.55 2.63
N GLN A 69 -7.91 -3.22 2.50
CA GLN A 69 -7.97 -2.53 1.21
C GLN A 69 -6.63 -2.54 0.48
N GLU A 70 -5.51 -2.41 1.19
CA GLU A 70 -4.16 -2.55 0.62
C GLU A 70 -3.90 -3.98 0.14
N GLY A 71 -4.47 -4.99 0.81
CA GLY A 71 -4.53 -6.37 0.30
C GLY A 71 -5.49 -6.57 -0.89
N ARG A 72 -6.23 -5.54 -1.29
CA ARG A 72 -7.04 -5.44 -2.52
C ARG A 72 -6.42 -4.44 -3.52
N GLY A 73 -5.09 -4.27 -3.51
CA GLY A 73 -4.40 -3.70 -4.67
C GLY A 73 -4.79 -4.44 -5.96
N GLN A 74 -4.54 -3.84 -7.14
CA GLN A 74 -4.75 -4.48 -8.44
C GLN A 74 -4.17 -5.90 -8.41
N ARG A 75 -5.03 -6.90 -8.17
CA ARG A 75 -4.62 -8.29 -8.15
C ARG A 75 -4.83 -8.80 -9.55
N ALA A 76 -3.75 -9.16 -10.19
CA ALA A 76 -3.83 -9.90 -11.42
C ALA A 76 -4.49 -11.26 -11.14
N ALA A 77 -5.52 -11.59 -11.92
CA ALA A 77 -6.10 -12.92 -11.98
C ALA A 77 -5.03 -13.95 -12.37
N GLN A 78 -4.07 -13.53 -13.20
CA GLN A 78 -2.95 -14.30 -13.71
C GLN A 78 -1.82 -13.35 -14.13
N GLU A 79 -0.58 -13.79 -13.92
CA GLU A 79 0.61 -13.22 -14.56
C GLU A 79 0.87 -13.99 -15.86
N VAL A 80 0.98 -13.27 -16.97
CA VAL A 80 1.05 -13.83 -18.33
C VAL A 80 2.23 -13.19 -19.06
N SER A 81 3.09 -13.99 -19.69
CA SER A 81 4.15 -13.43 -20.54
C SER A 81 3.53 -12.79 -21.79
N LEU A 82 4.09 -11.67 -22.26
CA LEU A 82 3.68 -11.06 -23.53
C LEU A 82 3.82 -12.04 -24.71
N ASP A 83 4.77 -12.98 -24.65
CA ASP A 83 4.95 -14.04 -25.65
C ASP A 83 3.76 -15.00 -25.74
N GLU A 84 2.95 -15.11 -24.68
CA GLU A 84 1.71 -15.90 -24.67
C GLU A 84 0.52 -15.14 -25.28
N PHE A 85 0.65 -13.83 -25.53
CA PHE A 85 -0.37 -13.06 -26.22
C PHE A 85 -0.28 -13.33 -27.72
N VAL A 86 -1.44 -13.35 -28.37
CA VAL A 86 -1.51 -13.37 -29.83
C VAL A 86 -1.17 -11.99 -30.36
N GLU A 87 -0.03 -11.87 -31.03
CA GLU A 87 0.40 -10.66 -31.72
C GLU A 87 -0.53 -10.37 -32.91
N GLY A 88 -1.04 -9.15 -32.96
CA GLY A 88 -1.88 -8.61 -34.01
C GLY A 88 -1.18 -7.53 -34.82
N PRO A 89 -1.86 -6.97 -35.83
CA PRO A 89 -1.32 -5.88 -36.62
C PRO A 89 -1.03 -4.65 -35.76
N GLU A 90 -0.05 -3.85 -36.19
CA GLU A 90 0.28 -2.54 -35.60
C GLU A 90 0.71 -2.59 -34.12
N GLY A 91 1.34 -3.69 -33.68
CA GLY A 91 1.89 -3.78 -32.32
C GLY A 91 0.79 -3.87 -31.26
N VAL A 92 -0.22 -4.70 -31.53
CA VAL A 92 -1.35 -4.96 -30.64
C VAL A 92 -1.36 -6.41 -30.24
N TRP A 93 -1.18 -6.71 -28.95
CA TRP A 93 -1.21 -8.05 -28.39
C TRP A 93 -2.55 -8.33 -27.73
N ARG A 94 -3.08 -9.54 -27.91
CA ARG A 94 -4.36 -9.96 -27.34
C ARG A 94 -4.25 -11.28 -26.58
N PHE A 95 -4.92 -11.36 -25.43
CA PHE A 95 -5.05 -12.59 -24.65
C PHE A 95 -6.51 -12.86 -24.27
N GLU A 96 -6.95 -14.11 -24.34
CA GLU A 96 -8.35 -14.47 -24.07
C GLU A 96 -8.64 -14.53 -22.58
N CYS A 97 -9.75 -13.93 -22.17
CA CYS A 97 -10.24 -14.04 -20.81
C CYS A 97 -11.19 -15.24 -20.68
N ARG A 98 -11.18 -15.89 -19.52
CA ARG A 98 -12.11 -16.97 -19.14
C ARG A 98 -13.61 -16.63 -19.26
N CYS A 99 -13.97 -15.34 -19.35
CA CYS A 99 -15.36 -14.91 -19.57
C CYS A 99 -15.76 -14.84 -21.05
N GLY A 100 -14.83 -15.09 -21.98
CA GLY A 100 -15.00 -14.89 -23.42
C GLY A 100 -14.66 -13.47 -23.91
N GLY A 101 -14.29 -12.56 -23.00
CA GLY A 101 -13.70 -11.26 -23.33
C GLY A 101 -12.21 -11.36 -23.65
N ARG A 102 -11.53 -10.22 -23.79
CA ARG A 102 -10.10 -10.16 -24.10
C ARG A 102 -9.37 -9.12 -23.28
N TYR A 103 -8.08 -9.34 -23.10
CA TYR A 103 -7.09 -8.37 -22.67
C TYR A 103 -6.36 -7.89 -23.92
N THR A 104 -6.23 -6.57 -24.08
CA THR A 104 -5.54 -5.96 -25.21
C THR A 104 -4.46 -5.05 -24.65
N VAL A 105 -3.23 -5.20 -25.13
CA VAL A 105 -2.10 -4.33 -24.79
C VAL A 105 -1.40 -3.89 -26.06
N THR A 106 -0.97 -2.63 -26.10
CA THR A 106 -0.33 -1.99 -27.25
C THR A 106 1.11 -1.61 -26.96
N VAL A 107 1.92 -1.39 -28.01
CA VAL A 107 3.30 -0.90 -27.85
C VAL A 107 3.37 0.34 -26.97
N ASP A 108 2.51 1.34 -27.21
CA ASP A 108 2.48 2.60 -26.44
C ASP A 108 2.19 2.37 -24.94
N GLU A 109 1.39 1.36 -24.61
CA GLU A 109 1.12 0.98 -23.21
C GLU A 109 2.32 0.28 -22.57
N LEU A 110 2.98 -0.62 -23.30
CA LEU A 110 4.20 -1.29 -22.83
C LEU A 110 5.32 -0.27 -22.60
N GLU A 111 5.53 0.67 -23.53
CA GLU A 111 6.51 1.76 -23.40
C GLU A 111 6.24 2.68 -22.20
N ARG A 112 5.00 2.69 -21.69
CA ARG A 112 4.59 3.43 -20.49
C ARG A 112 4.61 2.59 -19.21
N ASP A 113 5.22 1.41 -19.25
CA ASP A 113 5.33 0.49 -18.11
C ASP A 113 3.95 0.01 -17.60
N VAL A 114 2.96 -0.08 -18.50
CA VAL A 114 1.63 -0.58 -18.17
C VAL A 114 1.65 -2.10 -18.14
N HIS A 115 1.71 -2.67 -16.93
CA HIS A 115 1.67 -4.12 -16.74
C HIS A 115 0.27 -4.67 -16.42
N PHE A 116 -0.63 -3.86 -15.84
CA PHE A 116 -1.97 -4.32 -15.48
C PHE A 116 -2.96 -4.03 -16.61
N VAL A 117 -3.41 -5.10 -17.28
CA VAL A 117 -4.33 -5.01 -18.41
C VAL A 117 -5.69 -5.55 -17.98
N ALA A 118 -6.73 -4.73 -18.11
CA ALA A 118 -8.10 -5.10 -17.77
C ALA A 118 -8.79 -5.84 -18.91
N CYS A 119 -9.66 -6.78 -18.55
CA CYS A 119 -10.52 -7.45 -19.53
C CYS A 119 -11.59 -6.48 -20.05
N GLU A 120 -11.81 -6.45 -21.36
CA GLU A 120 -12.87 -5.63 -21.98
C GLU A 120 -14.30 -6.13 -21.63
N GLY A 121 -14.43 -7.36 -21.12
CA GLY A 121 -15.73 -8.01 -20.86
C GLY A 121 -16.05 -8.29 -19.39
N CYS A 122 -15.14 -8.05 -18.45
CA CYS A 122 -15.39 -8.26 -17.02
C CYS A 122 -14.45 -7.40 -16.15
N SER A 123 -14.49 -7.54 -14.82
CA SER A 123 -13.64 -6.78 -13.90
C SER A 123 -12.27 -7.42 -13.60
N GLU A 124 -11.92 -8.50 -14.29
CA GLU A 124 -10.63 -9.17 -14.11
C GLU A 124 -9.50 -8.38 -14.80
N MET A 125 -8.31 -8.51 -14.26
CA MET A 125 -7.08 -7.95 -14.81
C MET A 125 -6.01 -9.02 -14.88
N VAL A 126 -5.09 -8.93 -15.81
CA VAL A 126 -3.85 -9.73 -15.84
C VAL A 126 -2.64 -8.82 -15.67
N PHE A 127 -1.55 -9.40 -15.17
CA PHE A 127 -0.24 -8.75 -15.20
C PHE A 127 0.50 -9.27 -16.44
N VAL A 128 0.95 -8.37 -17.31
CA VAL A 128 1.71 -8.71 -18.50
C VAL A 128 3.19 -8.52 -18.21
N GLY A 129 3.93 -9.63 -18.16
CA GLY A 129 5.39 -9.63 -18.05
C GLY A 129 6.02 -9.58 -19.43
N TYR A 130 7.05 -8.75 -19.63
CA TYR A 130 7.88 -8.78 -20.83
C TYR A 130 9.33 -8.48 -20.46
N GLU A 131 10.28 -9.09 -21.16
CA GLU A 131 11.70 -8.75 -21.05
C GLU A 131 12.05 -7.84 -22.23
N ALA A 132 12.44 -6.59 -21.95
CA ALA A 132 13.02 -5.73 -22.98
C ALA A 132 14.41 -6.28 -23.32
N VAL A 133 14.58 -6.76 -24.55
CA VAL A 133 15.90 -7.09 -25.10
C VAL A 133 16.58 -5.78 -25.51
N ASP A 134 17.69 -5.45 -24.84
CA ASP A 134 18.57 -4.30 -25.14
C ASP A 134 19.17 -4.35 -26.56
#